data_AF-J6Y4H2-F1
#
_entry.id   AF-J6Y4H2-F1
#
_cell.length_a   1.000
_cell.length_b   1.000
_cell.length_c   1.000
_cell.angle_alpha   90.00
_cell.angle_beta   90.00
_cell.angle_gamma   90.00
#
_symmetry.space_group_name_H-M   'P 1'
#
loop_
_entity.id
_entity.type
_entity.pdbx_description
1 polymer ?
#
loop_
_entity_poly.entity_id
_entity_poly.type
_entity_poly.pdbx_seq_one_letter_code
_entity_poly.pdbx_strand_id
1 'polypeptide(L)'
;MNGNDMEKKHEHKKEVVNKESTESHEKQMEMKHDHSQMDHSMHMGHNHGDIANSKQMDHSMHMDHDHGGMDHSMHMGNFKQKFWLSLILAIPIILFSPMMGMEFPFQVTFPGSDWLVLILATILFIYGGQPFLSGAKMELKQKSPAMMTLIAMGITVAYIYSVYSFIANLLNPHTHVMDFFWELATLIVIMLLGHWIEMNAVSNASNALQKLAELLPESVKRLTKDGKEETVSLKEVNEGDRLIVRSGDKMPTDGVILKGETIVDESAVTGESRGIKKQANDKVIGGSINGDGTIEIEVTGTGENGYLAKVMEMVRKAQGEKSKLESLSDKVAKWLFYVALIVGILAFIAWLFLTDLPNALERMVTVFIIACPHALGLAIPLVVARSTSIAAKNGLLLKNRNALEQANDLDVIMLDKTGTLTEGKFTVTGVEVLDDAFN
;
A
#
# COMPACT_ATOMS: atom_id res chain seq x y z
N MET A 1 -33.79 56.21 -30.26
CA MET A 1 -32.76 57.19 -29.84
C MET A 1 -31.66 56.41 -29.14
N ASN A 2 -30.59 56.17 -29.91
CA ASN A 2 -29.17 56.02 -29.56
C ASN A 2 -28.81 54.98 -28.49
N GLY A 3 -28.09 53.87 -28.75
CA GLY A 3 -27.07 53.62 -29.78
C GLY A 3 -25.69 53.93 -29.21
N ASN A 4 -24.89 52.89 -28.93
CA ASN A 4 -23.47 52.86 -29.28
C ASN A 4 -22.87 51.45 -29.09
N ASP A 5 -22.52 50.89 -30.25
CA ASP A 5 -21.59 49.79 -30.46
C ASP A 5 -20.18 50.13 -29.94
N MET A 6 -19.45 49.10 -29.50
CA MET A 6 -18.00 49.04 -29.71
C MET A 6 -17.55 47.59 -29.92
N GLU A 7 -17.25 47.30 -31.18
CA GLU A 7 -16.38 46.24 -31.65
C GLU A 7 -15.06 46.15 -30.86
N LYS A 8 -14.61 44.92 -30.55
CA LYS A 8 -13.17 44.63 -30.54
C LYS A 8 -12.87 43.35 -31.33
N LYS A 9 -12.08 43.61 -32.37
CA LYS A 9 -11.53 42.79 -33.45
C LYS A 9 -10.88 41.48 -33.04
N HIS A 10 -11.11 40.49 -33.91
CA HIS A 10 -10.27 39.33 -34.15
C HIS A 10 -8.82 39.71 -34.48
N GLU A 11 -7.85 39.04 -33.86
CA GLU A 11 -6.49 38.89 -34.41
C GLU A 11 -6.15 37.40 -34.58
N HIS A 12 -6.06 37.01 -35.84
CA HIS A 12 -5.42 35.78 -36.30
C HIS A 12 -3.91 35.89 -36.10
N LYS A 13 -3.30 34.96 -35.35
CA LYS A 13 -1.87 34.70 -35.42
C LYS A 13 -1.63 33.33 -36.07
N LYS A 14 -1.11 33.36 -37.30
CA LYS A 14 -0.55 32.23 -38.04
C LYS A 14 0.87 31.97 -37.55
N GLU A 15 1.18 30.74 -37.14
CA GLU A 15 2.54 30.16 -37.15
C GLU A 15 2.40 28.79 -37.82
N VAL A 16 2.57 28.73 -39.14
CA VAL A 16 3.82 28.36 -39.84
C VAL A 16 4.30 26.96 -39.45
N VAL A 17 3.79 26.01 -40.23
CA VAL A 17 4.34 24.67 -40.48
C VAL A 17 5.74 24.83 -41.05
N ASN A 18 6.73 24.13 -40.48
CA ASN A 18 7.99 23.85 -41.19
C ASN A 18 8.22 22.34 -41.20
N LYS A 19 8.28 21.80 -42.42
CA LYS A 19 8.48 20.41 -42.80
C LYS A 19 9.58 20.45 -43.87
N GLU A 20 10.71 19.79 -43.63
CA GLU A 20 11.70 19.27 -44.59
C GLU A 20 12.79 18.60 -43.72
N SER A 21 12.87 17.26 -43.63
CA SER A 21 13.32 16.23 -44.58
C SER A 21 14.85 16.10 -44.67
N THR A 22 15.36 14.91 -44.29
CA THR A 22 16.47 14.11 -44.88
C THR A 22 16.67 12.92 -43.92
N GLU A 23 16.08 11.74 -44.14
CA GLU A 23 16.54 10.62 -44.99
C GLU A 23 17.93 10.01 -44.68
N SER A 24 17.93 8.67 -44.72
CA SER A 24 19.03 7.70 -44.84
C SER A 24 19.78 7.23 -43.58
N HIS A 25 19.45 6.03 -43.08
CA HIS A 25 20.22 4.82 -43.41
C HIS A 25 19.61 3.55 -42.77
N GLU A 26 19.14 2.65 -43.63
CA GLU A 26 19.01 1.21 -43.32
C GLU A 26 20.39 0.57 -43.11
N LYS A 27 20.48 -0.36 -42.16
CA LYS A 27 21.16 -1.64 -42.38
C LYS A 27 20.76 -2.68 -41.32
N GLN A 28 20.16 -3.76 -41.83
CA GLN A 28 19.97 -5.05 -41.19
C GLN A 28 21.29 -5.62 -40.63
N MET A 29 21.21 -6.36 -39.54
CA MET A 29 21.98 -7.61 -39.34
C MET A 29 21.22 -8.54 -38.40
N GLU A 30 20.66 -9.60 -39.00
CA GLU A 30 20.40 -10.87 -38.32
C GLU A 30 21.71 -11.46 -37.80
N MET A 31 21.70 -12.05 -36.60
CA MET A 31 22.58 -13.19 -36.31
C MET A 31 21.80 -14.26 -35.55
N LYS A 32 21.51 -15.34 -36.30
CA LYS A 32 21.22 -16.68 -35.79
C LYS A 32 22.50 -17.26 -35.20
N HIS A 33 22.40 -17.85 -34.02
CA HIS A 33 23.27 -18.96 -33.63
C HIS A 33 22.42 -20.03 -32.96
N ASP A 34 22.15 -21.07 -33.74
CA ASP A 34 21.84 -22.42 -33.28
C ASP A 34 23.18 -23.11 -32.98
N HIS A 35 23.27 -23.86 -31.88
CA HIS A 35 23.90 -25.18 -31.83
C HIS A 35 23.90 -25.80 -30.43
N SER A 36 23.48 -27.07 -30.45
CA SER A 36 23.98 -28.22 -29.67
C SER A 36 23.46 -28.46 -28.25
N GLN A 37 22.53 -29.43 -28.23
CA GLN A 37 22.33 -30.46 -27.22
C GLN A 37 23.63 -30.97 -26.58
N MET A 38 23.60 -31.21 -25.27
CA MET A 38 24.28 -32.34 -24.64
C MET A 38 23.40 -32.93 -23.53
N ASP A 39 23.05 -34.20 -23.74
CA ASP A 39 22.53 -35.15 -22.76
C ASP A 39 23.58 -35.46 -21.68
N HIS A 40 23.14 -35.61 -20.42
CA HIS A 40 23.77 -36.53 -19.48
C HIS A 40 22.74 -37.09 -18.49
N SER A 41 22.31 -38.32 -18.77
CA SER A 41 21.79 -39.28 -17.80
C SER A 41 22.94 -39.84 -16.94
N MET A 42 22.75 -39.97 -15.61
CA MET A 42 22.82 -41.26 -14.89
C MET A 42 22.66 -41.11 -13.36
N HIS A 43 21.80 -42.00 -12.86
CA HIS A 43 21.53 -42.52 -11.52
C HIS A 43 22.57 -42.38 -10.40
N MET A 44 22.08 -42.22 -9.17
CA MET A 44 22.29 -43.20 -8.08
C MET A 44 21.11 -43.16 -7.09
N GLY A 45 20.58 -44.33 -6.75
CA GLY A 45 19.53 -44.52 -5.75
C GLY A 45 20.10 -44.86 -4.38
N HIS A 46 19.34 -44.58 -3.32
CA HIS A 46 19.44 -45.28 -2.05
C HIS A 46 18.05 -45.50 -1.47
N ASN A 47 17.83 -46.75 -1.08
CA ASN A 47 16.65 -47.31 -0.45
C ASN A 47 16.91 -47.38 1.07
N HIS A 48 15.97 -46.96 1.92
CA HIS A 48 15.85 -47.44 3.30
C HIS A 48 14.41 -47.26 3.77
N GLY A 49 13.85 -48.34 4.33
CA GLY A 49 12.45 -48.46 4.73
C GLY A 49 12.11 -47.97 6.13
N ASP A 50 10.79 -47.85 6.30
CA ASP A 50 9.93 -47.94 7.49
C ASP A 50 10.37 -47.26 8.80
N ILE A 51 9.56 -46.30 9.25
CA ILE A 51 8.94 -46.27 10.59
C ILE A 51 7.79 -45.24 10.57
N ALA A 52 6.63 -45.69 11.05
CA ALA A 52 5.46 -44.88 11.32
C ALA A 52 5.71 -43.86 12.44
N ASN A 53 5.35 -42.59 12.22
CA ASN A 53 4.74 -41.79 13.28
C ASN A 53 4.01 -40.57 12.70
N SER A 54 2.72 -40.49 13.00
CA SER A 54 1.84 -39.37 12.72
C SER A 54 2.24 -38.16 13.55
N LYS A 55 2.74 -37.11 12.90
CA LYS A 55 2.68 -35.74 13.42
C LYS A 55 2.28 -34.79 12.29
N GLN A 56 1.05 -34.32 12.44
CA GLN A 56 0.45 -33.16 11.81
C GLN A 56 1.46 -32.00 11.79
N MET A 57 1.98 -31.68 10.61
CA MET A 57 2.78 -30.48 10.38
C MET A 57 1.90 -29.45 9.68
N ASP A 58 1.57 -28.40 10.43
CA ASP A 58 1.08 -27.13 9.91
C ASP A 58 2.17 -26.55 8.99
N HIS A 59 2.00 -26.73 7.68
CA HIS A 59 2.80 -26.01 6.68
C HIS A 59 2.25 -24.59 6.56
N SER A 60 2.66 -23.71 7.46
CA SER A 60 2.66 -22.27 7.21
C SER A 60 3.74 -21.97 6.17
N MET A 61 3.35 -21.94 4.90
CA MET A 61 4.21 -21.46 3.82
C MET A 61 4.44 -19.96 4.01
N HIS A 62 5.61 -19.63 4.54
CA HIS A 62 6.21 -18.30 4.44
C HIS A 62 6.61 -18.07 2.98
N MET A 63 5.83 -17.26 2.26
CA MET A 63 6.23 -16.69 0.98
C MET A 63 6.90 -15.33 1.24
N ASP A 64 8.23 -15.33 1.22
CA ASP A 64 9.06 -14.13 1.05
C ASP A 64 8.88 -13.63 -0.40
N HIS A 65 8.15 -12.54 -0.58
CA HIS A 65 8.12 -11.81 -1.86
C HIS A 65 8.50 -10.34 -1.67
N ASP A 66 9.64 -10.03 -2.26
CA ASP A 66 10.29 -8.73 -2.39
C ASP A 66 9.51 -7.84 -3.37
N HIS A 67 8.70 -6.89 -2.87
CA HIS A 67 8.06 -5.88 -3.71
C HIS A 67 8.01 -4.49 -3.05
N GLY A 68 8.68 -3.54 -3.70
CA GLY A 68 8.80 -2.13 -3.32
C GLY A 68 7.57 -1.29 -3.68
N GLY A 69 6.48 -1.48 -2.95
CA GLY A 69 5.43 -0.48 -2.77
C GLY A 69 5.34 -0.21 -1.27
N MET A 70 5.43 1.06 -0.85
CA MET A 70 5.45 1.39 0.58
C MET A 70 4.06 1.15 1.21
N ASP A 71 3.79 -0.09 1.58
CA ASP A 71 2.78 -0.46 2.57
C ASP A 71 3.47 -0.40 3.94
N HIS A 72 3.67 0.82 4.45
CA HIS A 72 4.29 1.05 5.76
C HIS A 72 3.47 0.47 6.93
N SER A 73 2.29 -0.10 6.66
CA SER A 73 1.33 -0.56 7.66
C SER A 73 1.35 -2.05 7.98
N MET A 74 1.91 -2.94 7.15
CA MET A 74 1.64 -4.38 7.31
C MET A 74 2.68 -5.20 8.08
N HIS A 75 3.84 -4.64 8.46
CA HIS A 75 4.86 -5.38 9.24
C HIS A 75 5.49 -4.61 10.42
N MET A 76 4.85 -3.53 10.87
CA MET A 76 5.31 -2.79 12.06
C MET A 76 4.35 -3.09 13.21
N GLY A 77 4.82 -3.87 14.19
CA GLY A 77 4.01 -4.35 15.32
C GLY A 77 3.19 -3.25 15.98
N ASN A 78 1.98 -3.62 16.41
CA ASN A 78 0.93 -2.78 17.00
C ASN A 78 1.44 -1.45 17.62
N PHE A 79 1.50 -0.38 16.81
CA PHE A 79 2.01 0.94 17.23
C PHE A 79 1.28 1.48 18.48
N LYS A 80 0.02 1.09 18.67
CA LYS A 80 -0.74 1.34 19.90
C LYS A 80 -0.04 0.78 21.15
N GLN A 81 0.35 -0.50 21.12
CA GLN A 81 1.03 -1.14 22.25
C GLN A 81 2.39 -0.50 22.49
N LYS A 82 3.13 -0.24 21.41
CA LYS A 82 4.44 0.42 21.49
C LYS A 82 4.33 1.83 22.07
N PHE A 83 3.35 2.62 21.65
CA PHE A 83 3.07 3.95 22.17
C PHE A 83 2.79 3.91 23.67
N TRP A 84 1.85 3.08 24.13
CA TRP A 84 1.49 3.02 25.55
C TRP A 84 2.65 2.57 26.44
N LEU A 85 3.41 1.56 26.00
CA LEU A 85 4.57 1.11 26.77
C LEU A 85 5.70 2.15 26.76
N SER A 86 5.93 2.82 25.62
CA SER A 86 6.91 3.89 25.50
C SER A 86 6.52 5.13 26.32
N LEU A 87 5.23 5.44 26.42
CA LEU A 87 4.71 6.54 27.25
C LEU A 87 4.96 6.26 28.73
N ILE A 88 4.70 5.03 29.19
CA ILE A 88 4.99 4.61 30.56
C ILE A 88 6.48 4.75 30.88
N LEU A 89 7.36 4.39 29.94
CA LEU A 89 8.82 4.52 30.10
C LEU A 89 9.30 5.97 30.02
N ALA A 90 8.65 6.82 29.22
CA ALA A 90 9.01 8.22 29.05
C ALA A 90 8.64 9.08 30.24
N ILE A 91 7.55 8.78 30.97
CA ILE A 91 7.11 9.57 32.12
C ILE A 91 8.22 9.69 33.19
N PRO A 92 8.85 8.60 33.67
CA PRO A 92 9.96 8.71 34.61
C PRO A 92 11.17 9.46 34.04
N ILE A 93 11.48 9.29 32.75
CA ILE A 93 12.59 10.02 32.10
C ILE A 93 12.33 11.53 32.15
N ILE A 94 11.11 11.95 31.82
CA ILE A 94 10.66 13.34 31.90
C ILE A 94 10.71 13.86 33.34
N LEU A 95 10.35 13.05 34.34
CA LEU A 95 10.39 13.51 35.73
C LEU A 95 11.82 13.66 36.29
N PHE A 96 12.80 12.94 35.73
CA PHE A 96 14.15 12.83 36.29
C PHE A 96 15.24 13.51 35.45
N SER A 97 14.97 13.88 34.19
CA SER A 97 15.91 14.63 33.32
C SER A 97 15.41 16.06 33.09
N PRO A 98 16.29 17.08 33.10
CA PRO A 98 15.92 18.46 32.77
C PRO A 98 15.73 18.65 31.25
N MET A 99 14.80 19.51 30.85
CA MET A 99 14.60 19.84 29.44
C MET A 99 15.61 20.93 29.05
N MET A 100 16.60 20.60 28.21
CA MET A 100 17.63 21.54 27.75
C MET A 100 18.24 22.37 28.91
N GLY A 101 18.47 21.74 30.07
CA GLY A 101 19.03 22.38 31.26
C GLY A 101 18.08 23.28 32.06
N MET A 102 16.80 23.36 31.70
CA MET A 102 15.80 24.06 32.51
C MET A 102 15.22 23.12 33.58
N GLU A 103 15.31 23.56 34.83
CA GLU A 103 14.68 22.91 35.97
C GLU A 103 13.20 23.32 36.07
N PHE A 104 12.31 22.33 36.04
CA PHE A 104 10.89 22.51 36.27
C PHE A 104 10.49 22.12 37.69
N PRO A 105 9.43 22.73 38.28
CA PRO A 105 9.05 22.51 39.68
C PRO A 105 8.57 21.10 40.00
N PHE A 106 8.35 20.25 39.00
CA PHE A 106 7.94 18.85 39.14
C PHE A 106 9.11 17.85 38.99
N GLN A 107 10.33 18.32 38.73
CA GLN A 107 11.50 17.45 38.58
C GLN A 107 12.06 17.04 39.94
N VAL A 108 12.38 15.76 40.06
CA VAL A 108 12.90 15.18 41.31
C VAL A 108 14.23 14.51 41.03
N THR A 109 15.33 15.18 41.40
CA THR A 109 16.67 14.59 41.31
C THR A 109 17.03 13.90 42.62
N PHE A 110 17.49 12.65 42.56
CA PHE A 110 18.01 11.92 43.72
C PHE A 110 19.31 11.21 43.35
N PRO A 111 20.18 10.86 44.32
CA PRO A 111 21.44 10.17 44.01
C PRO A 111 21.17 8.85 43.26
N GLY A 112 21.58 8.79 41.98
CA GLY A 112 21.34 7.65 41.09
C GLY A 112 20.20 7.83 40.07
N SER A 113 19.55 8.99 40.01
CA SER A 113 18.56 9.32 38.98
C SER A 113 19.12 9.15 37.56
N ASP A 114 20.38 9.54 37.34
CA ASP A 114 21.02 9.51 36.02
C ASP A 114 21.20 8.07 35.50
N TRP A 115 21.49 7.12 36.40
CA TRP A 115 21.57 5.69 36.06
C TRP A 115 20.19 5.13 35.71
N LEU A 116 19.16 5.53 36.45
CA LEU A 116 17.79 5.11 36.17
C LEU A 116 17.33 5.67 34.81
N VAL A 117 17.58 6.95 34.54
CA VAL A 117 17.28 7.61 33.27
C VAL A 117 17.99 6.91 32.12
N LEU A 118 19.29 6.61 32.25
CA LEU A 118 20.05 5.91 31.22
C LEU A 118 19.45 4.54 30.89
N ILE A 119 19.09 3.75 31.91
CA ILE A 119 18.50 2.41 31.71
C ILE A 119 17.14 2.54 31.01
N LEU A 120 16.27 3.42 31.48
CA LEU A 120 14.94 3.62 30.90
C LEU A 120 15.03 4.17 29.47
N ALA A 121 15.92 5.12 29.22
CA ALA A 121 16.16 5.69 27.89
C ALA A 121 16.73 4.64 26.93
N THR A 122 17.60 3.74 27.39
CA THR A 122 18.12 2.63 26.59
C THR A 122 17.00 1.66 26.19
N ILE A 123 16.14 1.28 27.14
CA ILE A 123 14.98 0.42 26.86
C ILE A 123 14.05 1.12 25.87
N LEU A 124 13.77 2.41 26.07
CA LEU A 124 12.92 3.22 25.20
C LEU A 124 13.50 3.34 23.79
N PHE A 125 14.81 3.57 23.65
CA PHE A 125 15.50 3.64 22.37
C PHE A 125 15.42 2.31 21.61
N ILE A 126 15.67 1.18 22.28
CA ILE A 126 15.65 -0.14 21.63
C ILE A 126 14.23 -0.56 21.28
N TYR A 127 13.28 -0.45 22.21
CA TYR A 127 11.91 -0.95 22.03
C TYR A 127 11.01 0.05 21.29
N GLY A 128 10.96 1.30 21.77
CA GLY A 128 10.16 2.37 21.20
C GLY A 128 10.75 2.91 19.89
N GLY A 129 12.07 2.96 19.79
CA GLY A 129 12.78 3.36 18.56
C GLY A 129 12.82 2.28 17.47
N GLN A 130 12.52 1.01 17.79
CA GLN A 130 12.62 -0.11 16.85
C GLN A 130 11.94 0.13 15.50
N PRO A 131 10.68 0.62 15.40
CA PRO A 131 10.00 0.81 14.11
C PRO A 131 10.70 1.84 13.22
N PHE A 132 11.27 2.89 13.83
CA PHE A 132 11.96 3.95 13.10
C PHE A 132 13.34 3.47 12.62
N LEU A 133 14.07 2.73 13.46
CA LEU A 133 15.37 2.15 13.10
C LEU A 133 15.25 1.09 12.00
N SER A 134 14.23 0.22 12.07
CA SER A 134 13.97 -0.77 11.03
C SER A 134 13.50 -0.10 9.73
N GLY A 135 12.63 0.90 9.81
CA GLY A 135 12.20 1.72 8.68
C GLY A 135 13.35 2.43 7.99
N ALA A 136 14.24 3.06 8.75
CA ALA A 136 15.43 3.72 8.22
C ALA A 136 16.37 2.73 7.49
N LYS A 137 16.59 1.54 8.06
CA LYS A 137 17.39 0.50 7.41
C LYS A 137 16.82 0.12 6.05
N MET A 138 15.50 0.05 5.94
CA MET A 138 14.80 -0.24 4.69
C MET A 138 14.94 0.92 3.69
N GLU A 139 14.68 2.16 4.10
CA GLU A 139 14.82 3.36 3.26
C GLU A 139 16.25 3.52 2.71
N LEU A 140 17.26 3.29 3.56
CA LEU A 140 18.67 3.31 3.19
C LEU A 140 18.99 2.20 2.17
N LYS A 141 18.48 0.99 2.37
CA LYS A 141 18.64 -0.13 1.42
C LYS A 141 18.02 0.20 0.05
N GLN A 142 16.89 0.92 0.05
CA GLN A 142 16.16 1.34 -1.15
C GLN A 142 16.72 2.63 -1.78
N LYS A 143 17.77 3.26 -1.20
CA LYS A 143 18.37 4.53 -1.65
C LYS A 143 17.36 5.69 -1.73
N SER A 144 16.34 5.64 -0.88
CA SER A 144 15.27 6.63 -0.79
C SER A 144 15.10 7.07 0.66
N PRO A 145 16.08 7.78 1.25
CA PRO A 145 15.94 8.31 2.60
C PRO A 145 14.75 9.26 2.64
N ALA A 146 13.88 9.08 3.62
CA ALA A 146 12.67 9.86 3.80
C ALA A 146 12.44 10.13 5.29
N MET A 147 11.23 9.96 5.79
CA MET A 147 10.86 10.32 7.15
C MET A 147 11.54 9.40 8.19
N MET A 148 11.57 8.08 7.96
CA MET A 148 12.07 7.14 8.97
C MET A 148 13.57 7.30 9.20
N THR A 149 14.33 7.58 8.13
CA THR A 149 15.78 7.85 8.23
C THR A 149 16.08 9.10 9.04
N LEU A 150 15.30 10.18 8.85
CA LEU A 150 15.45 11.41 9.64
C LEU A 150 15.16 11.19 11.13
N ILE A 151 14.05 10.50 11.44
CA ILE A 151 13.69 10.17 12.82
C ILE A 151 14.77 9.30 13.45
N ALA A 152 15.17 8.22 12.76
CA ALA A 152 16.19 7.29 13.22
C ALA A 152 17.53 8.01 13.49
N MET A 153 17.91 8.94 12.62
CA MET A 153 19.10 9.78 12.82
C MET A 153 18.96 10.64 14.08
N GLY A 154 17.85 11.36 14.24
CA GLY A 154 17.59 12.21 15.40
C GLY A 154 17.66 11.43 16.72
N ILE A 155 16.92 10.31 16.82
CA ILE A 155 16.92 9.49 18.04
C ILE A 155 18.28 8.84 18.30
N THR A 156 19.01 8.43 17.25
CA THR A 156 20.33 7.79 17.40
C THR A 156 21.37 8.81 17.87
N VAL A 157 21.38 10.00 17.27
CA VAL A 157 22.31 11.08 17.65
C VAL A 157 22.01 11.57 19.06
N ALA A 158 20.74 11.78 19.42
CA ALA A 158 20.33 12.16 20.76
C ALA A 158 20.71 11.09 21.81
N TYR A 159 20.51 9.82 21.50
CA TYR A 159 20.90 8.72 22.40
C TYR A 159 22.42 8.63 22.58
N ILE A 160 23.19 8.64 21.49
CA ILE A 160 24.66 8.58 21.55
C ILE A 160 25.22 9.77 22.33
N TYR A 161 24.71 10.99 22.09
CA TYR A 161 25.13 12.17 22.82
C TYR A 161 24.79 12.09 24.32
N SER A 162 23.59 11.60 24.66
CA SER A 162 23.18 11.46 26.07
C SER A 162 24.00 10.39 26.81
N VAL A 163 24.41 9.32 26.12
CA VAL A 163 25.36 8.35 26.68
C VAL A 163 26.74 8.99 26.87
N TYR A 164 27.19 9.82 25.93
CA TYR A 164 28.44 10.56 26.06
C TYR A 164 28.41 11.56 27.22
N SER A 165 27.35 12.35 27.36
CA SER A 165 27.22 13.33 28.45
C SER A 165 27.17 12.64 29.82
N PHE A 166 26.49 11.50 29.93
CA PHE A 166 26.51 10.67 31.14
C PHE A 166 27.93 10.21 31.53
N ILE A 167 28.70 9.70 30.57
CA ILE A 167 30.09 9.28 30.80
C ILE A 167 30.98 10.49 31.15
N ALA A 168 30.80 11.60 30.45
CA ALA A 168 31.57 12.83 30.67
C ALA A 168 31.31 13.41 32.07
N ASN A 169 30.06 13.45 32.52
CA ASN A 169 29.66 13.93 33.84
C ASN A 169 30.16 13.01 34.97
N LEU A 170 30.25 11.69 34.70
CA LEU A 170 30.82 10.74 35.65
C LEU A 170 32.33 10.91 35.82
N LEU A 171 33.06 11.20 34.73
CA LEU A 171 34.51 11.36 34.73
C LEU A 171 34.96 12.76 35.20
N ASN A 172 34.20 13.80 34.87
CA ASN A 172 34.51 15.19 35.20
C ASN A 172 33.30 15.88 35.89
N PRO A 173 33.15 15.74 37.23
CA PRO A 173 32.03 16.32 37.97
C PRO A 173 31.97 17.86 37.95
N HIS A 174 33.04 18.53 37.51
CA HIS A 174 33.15 19.99 37.51
C HIS A 174 32.63 20.66 36.23
N THR A 175 32.41 19.90 35.15
CA THR A 175 31.88 20.40 33.87
C THR A 175 30.58 19.65 33.58
N HIS A 176 29.44 20.22 33.98
CA HIS A 176 28.15 19.63 33.69
C HIS A 176 27.84 19.76 32.20
N VAL A 177 27.96 18.65 31.47
CA VAL A 177 27.52 18.52 30.07
C VAL A 177 26.03 18.21 30.08
N MET A 178 25.26 18.95 29.29
CA MET A 178 23.81 18.73 29.19
C MET A 178 23.51 17.37 28.55
N ASP A 179 22.44 16.71 28.99
CA ASP A 179 21.92 15.50 28.34
C ASP A 179 20.72 15.82 27.45
N PHE A 180 20.33 14.86 26.61
CA PHE A 180 19.16 14.94 25.74
C PHE A 180 18.20 13.76 25.99
N PHE A 181 18.16 13.23 27.22
CA PHE A 181 17.29 12.09 27.53
C PHE A 181 15.81 12.46 27.45
N TRP A 182 15.46 13.68 27.89
CA TRP A 182 14.12 14.22 27.75
C TRP A 182 13.68 14.33 26.28
N GLU A 183 14.52 14.94 25.43
CA GLU A 183 14.26 15.17 24.02
C GLU A 183 14.16 13.85 23.26
N LEU A 184 15.03 12.89 23.57
CA LEU A 184 14.94 11.54 23.03
C LEU A 184 13.60 10.88 23.39
N ALA A 185 13.20 10.95 24.66
CA ALA A 185 11.97 10.29 25.13
C ALA A 185 10.72 10.92 24.54
N THR A 186 10.63 12.25 24.56
CA THR A 186 9.52 13.00 23.98
C THR A 186 9.43 12.82 22.47
N LEU A 187 10.57 12.83 21.76
CA LEU A 187 10.62 12.56 20.33
C LEU A 187 10.08 11.16 20.01
N ILE A 188 10.56 10.09 20.67
CA ILE A 188 10.06 8.73 20.42
C ILE A 188 8.56 8.62 20.68
N VAL A 189 8.06 9.16 21.80
CA VAL A 189 6.64 9.07 22.17
C VAL A 189 5.74 9.83 21.19
N ILE A 190 6.10 11.07 20.83
CA ILE A 190 5.32 11.87 19.87
C ILE A 190 5.33 11.21 18.50
N MET A 191 6.49 10.67 18.08
CA MET A 191 6.60 9.99 16.79
C MET A 191 5.76 8.70 16.75
N LEU A 192 5.73 7.93 17.83
CA LEU A 192 4.86 6.73 17.92
C LEU A 192 3.38 7.10 17.95
N LEU A 193 3.01 8.17 18.65
CA LEU A 193 1.63 8.67 18.68
C LEU A 193 1.16 9.07 17.28
N GLY A 194 1.97 9.84 16.55
CA GLY A 194 1.64 10.28 15.21
C GLY A 194 1.41 9.13 14.24
N HIS A 195 2.32 8.14 14.22
CA HIS A 195 2.17 6.94 13.39
C HIS A 195 0.99 6.07 13.82
N TRP A 196 0.68 6.00 15.12
CA TRP A 196 -0.52 5.31 15.58
C TRP A 196 -1.81 5.98 15.08
N ILE A 197 -1.88 7.31 15.14
CA ILE A 197 -3.02 8.09 14.63
C ILE A 197 -3.14 7.91 13.11
N GLU A 198 -2.02 7.99 12.39
CA GLU A 198 -1.95 7.76 10.95
C GLU A 198 -2.52 6.38 10.58
N MET A 199 -2.01 5.31 11.18
CA MET A 199 -2.43 3.95 10.84
C MET A 199 -3.91 3.70 11.15
N ASN A 200 -4.42 4.23 12.26
CA ASN A 200 -5.85 4.15 12.56
C ASN A 200 -6.69 4.89 11.50
N ALA A 201 -6.22 6.04 11.01
CA ALA A 201 -6.94 6.81 10.01
C ALA A 201 -6.97 6.13 8.64
N VAL A 202 -5.86 5.49 8.25
CA VAL A 202 -5.72 4.78 6.97
C VAL A 202 -6.49 3.44 6.98
N SER A 203 -6.37 2.66 8.06
CA SER A 203 -6.99 1.32 8.16
C SER A 203 -8.52 1.36 8.06
N ASN A 204 -9.17 2.39 8.62
CA ASN A 204 -10.62 2.56 8.56
C ASN A 204 -11.18 2.81 7.14
N ALA A 205 -10.32 3.12 6.16
CA ALA A 205 -10.74 3.41 4.78
C ALA A 205 -10.69 2.18 3.84
N SER A 206 -10.02 1.09 4.23
CA SER A 206 -9.76 -0.06 3.36
C SER A 206 -10.74 -1.21 3.62
N ASN A 207 -11.92 -1.18 2.99
CA ASN A 207 -12.82 -2.35 3.00
C ASN A 207 -13.68 -2.46 1.74
N ALA A 208 -13.04 -2.36 0.57
CA ALA A 208 -13.69 -2.58 -0.73
C ALA A 208 -13.38 -3.97 -1.32
N LEU A 209 -12.16 -4.49 -1.10
CA LEU A 209 -11.73 -5.78 -1.69
C LEU A 209 -12.48 -6.99 -1.10
N GLN A 210 -12.85 -6.90 0.18
CA GLN A 210 -13.49 -8.01 0.90
C GLN A 210 -14.89 -8.35 0.35
N LYS A 211 -15.62 -7.36 -0.19
CA LYS A 211 -16.93 -7.57 -0.83
C LYS A 211 -16.86 -8.28 -2.19
N LEU A 212 -15.71 -8.25 -2.86
CA LEU A 212 -15.52 -8.99 -4.12
C LEU A 212 -15.16 -10.46 -3.85
N ALA A 213 -14.51 -10.76 -2.71
CA ALA A 213 -14.24 -12.14 -2.29
C ALA A 213 -15.53 -12.91 -1.95
N GLU A 214 -16.58 -12.22 -1.49
CA GLU A 214 -17.92 -12.77 -1.25
C GLU A 214 -18.65 -13.21 -2.54
N LEU A 215 -18.10 -12.89 -3.72
CA LEU A 215 -18.65 -13.32 -5.00
C LEU A 215 -18.31 -14.77 -5.36
N LEU A 216 -17.32 -15.39 -4.69
CA LEU A 216 -16.97 -16.79 -4.93
C LEU A 216 -17.66 -17.73 -3.92
N PRO A 217 -18.16 -18.89 -4.35
CA PRO A 217 -18.71 -19.88 -3.43
C PRO A 217 -17.61 -20.53 -2.58
N GLU A 218 -17.88 -20.83 -1.31
CA GLU A 218 -16.91 -21.48 -0.41
C GLU A 218 -16.65 -22.96 -0.78
N SER A 219 -17.68 -23.63 -1.31
CA SER A 219 -17.66 -25.04 -1.68
C SER A 219 -18.31 -25.29 -3.03
N VAL A 220 -17.83 -26.31 -3.74
CA VAL A 220 -18.31 -26.69 -5.07
C VAL A 220 -18.55 -28.18 -5.16
N LYS A 221 -19.37 -28.61 -6.12
CA LYS A 221 -19.55 -30.03 -6.41
C LYS A 221 -18.62 -30.46 -7.54
N ARG A 222 -17.67 -31.34 -7.22
CA ARG A 222 -16.79 -31.99 -8.19
C ARG A 222 -17.36 -33.36 -8.58
N LEU A 223 -17.23 -33.70 -9.86
CA LEU A 223 -17.51 -35.02 -10.39
C LEU A 223 -16.23 -35.85 -10.34
N THR A 224 -16.25 -36.94 -9.56
CA THR A 224 -15.15 -37.91 -9.54
C THR A 224 -15.06 -38.69 -10.86
N LYS A 225 -13.92 -39.33 -11.11
CA LYS A 225 -13.73 -40.20 -12.30
C LYS A 225 -14.75 -41.33 -12.40
N ASP A 226 -15.31 -41.74 -11.25
CA ASP A 226 -16.35 -42.78 -11.14
C ASP A 226 -17.78 -42.23 -11.32
N GLY A 227 -17.93 -40.94 -11.65
CA GLY A 227 -19.22 -40.29 -11.90
C GLY A 227 -20.02 -39.91 -10.65
N LYS A 228 -19.44 -39.98 -9.45
CA LYS A 228 -20.08 -39.54 -8.20
C LYS A 228 -19.81 -38.07 -7.92
N GLU A 229 -20.82 -37.36 -7.44
CA GLU A 229 -20.69 -35.99 -6.92
C GLU A 229 -20.05 -36.00 -5.53
N GLU A 230 -19.02 -35.18 -5.33
CA GLU A 230 -18.46 -34.86 -4.02
C GLU A 230 -18.41 -33.34 -3.81
N THR A 231 -18.65 -32.89 -2.58
CA THR A 231 -18.52 -31.48 -2.23
C THR A 231 -17.11 -31.22 -1.73
N VAL A 232 -16.37 -30.33 -2.40
CA VAL A 232 -14.99 -29.97 -2.07
C VAL A 232 -14.88 -28.45 -1.86
N SER A 233 -13.85 -28.01 -1.15
CA SER A 233 -13.58 -26.57 -1.05
C SER A 233 -13.12 -26.04 -2.41
N LEU A 234 -13.46 -24.78 -2.73
CA LEU A 234 -12.94 -24.13 -3.94
C LEU A 234 -11.40 -24.14 -4.00
N LYS A 235 -10.72 -24.18 -2.85
CA LYS A 235 -9.25 -24.25 -2.75
C LYS A 235 -8.65 -25.59 -3.19
N GLU A 236 -9.45 -26.65 -3.23
CA GLU A 236 -9.02 -28.02 -3.57
C GLU A 236 -9.28 -28.38 -5.04
N VAL A 237 -9.86 -27.44 -5.80
CA VAL A 237 -10.17 -27.58 -7.22
C VAL A 237 -8.92 -27.31 -8.05
N ASN A 238 -8.61 -28.24 -8.96
CA ASN A 238 -7.49 -28.10 -9.89
C ASN A 238 -7.96 -27.94 -11.34
N GLU A 239 -7.08 -27.43 -12.20
CA GLU A 239 -7.32 -27.42 -13.64
C GLU A 239 -7.55 -28.86 -14.15
N GLY A 240 -8.53 -29.02 -15.04
CA GLY A 240 -9.00 -30.32 -15.54
C GLY A 240 -10.04 -31.03 -14.65
N ASP A 241 -10.35 -30.52 -13.45
CA ASP A 241 -11.46 -31.05 -12.66
C ASP A 241 -12.80 -30.78 -13.37
N ARG A 242 -13.76 -31.70 -13.19
CA ARG A 242 -15.12 -31.57 -13.74
C ARG A 242 -16.05 -31.13 -12.62
N LEU A 243 -16.68 -29.98 -12.75
CA LEU A 243 -17.57 -29.41 -11.74
C LEU A 243 -19.02 -29.40 -12.24
N ILE A 244 -19.97 -29.58 -11.31
CA ILE A 244 -21.39 -29.41 -11.59
C ILE A 244 -21.84 -28.07 -11.02
N VAL A 245 -22.46 -27.26 -11.88
CA VAL A 245 -23.07 -25.98 -11.51
C VAL A 245 -24.57 -26.07 -11.76
N ARG A 246 -25.39 -25.90 -10.71
CA ARG A 246 -26.85 -25.93 -10.83
C ARG A 246 -27.41 -24.56 -11.13
N SER A 247 -28.69 -24.53 -11.50
CA SER A 247 -29.43 -23.29 -11.76
C SER A 247 -29.39 -22.39 -10.52
N GLY A 248 -29.06 -21.12 -10.73
CA GLY A 248 -28.89 -20.12 -9.68
C GLY A 248 -27.53 -20.13 -8.96
N ASP A 249 -26.70 -21.17 -9.15
CA ASP A 249 -25.37 -21.21 -8.53
C ASP A 249 -24.42 -20.22 -9.21
N LYS A 250 -23.48 -19.69 -8.42
CA LYS A 250 -22.37 -18.89 -8.96
C LYS A 250 -21.34 -19.81 -9.61
N MET A 251 -20.80 -19.39 -10.75
CA MET A 251 -19.70 -20.08 -11.41
C MET A 251 -18.46 -20.03 -10.51
N PRO A 252 -17.92 -21.18 -10.09
CA PRO A 252 -16.85 -21.20 -9.11
C PRO A 252 -15.47 -20.83 -9.68
N THR A 253 -15.22 -21.18 -10.94
CA THR A 253 -13.95 -21.00 -11.63
C THR A 253 -14.20 -20.66 -13.10
N ASP A 254 -13.14 -20.31 -13.82
CA ASP A 254 -13.20 -20.31 -15.28
C ASP A 254 -13.21 -21.75 -15.81
N GLY A 255 -13.95 -21.98 -16.88
CA GLY A 255 -14.09 -23.31 -17.46
C GLY A 255 -14.72 -23.35 -18.83
N VAL A 256 -14.83 -24.56 -19.37
CA VAL A 256 -15.54 -24.87 -20.62
C VAL A 256 -16.70 -25.81 -20.32
N ILE A 257 -17.87 -25.54 -20.88
CA ILE A 257 -19.04 -26.40 -20.70
C ILE A 257 -18.82 -27.73 -21.44
N LEU A 258 -18.83 -28.84 -20.71
CA LEU A 258 -18.79 -30.19 -21.28
C LEU A 258 -20.19 -30.69 -21.62
N LYS A 259 -21.18 -30.40 -20.77
CA LYS A 259 -22.58 -30.82 -20.96
C LYS A 259 -23.56 -29.79 -20.43
N GLY A 260 -24.69 -29.67 -21.12
CA GLY A 260 -25.79 -28.76 -20.78
C GLY A 260 -25.83 -27.51 -21.66
N GLU A 261 -26.94 -26.79 -21.57
CA GLU A 261 -27.16 -25.47 -22.13
C GLU A 261 -27.77 -24.60 -21.03
N THR A 262 -27.37 -23.34 -20.95
CA THR A 262 -27.88 -22.40 -19.95
C THR A 262 -27.77 -20.97 -20.46
N ILE A 263 -28.45 -20.05 -19.78
CA ILE A 263 -28.25 -18.61 -19.94
C ILE A 263 -27.39 -18.16 -18.76
N VAL A 264 -26.20 -17.63 -19.04
CA VAL A 264 -25.29 -17.13 -18.01
C VAL A 264 -25.44 -15.62 -17.88
N ASP A 265 -25.61 -15.15 -16.65
CA ASP A 265 -25.54 -13.74 -16.31
C ASP A 265 -24.08 -13.37 -15.96
N GLU A 266 -23.42 -12.70 -16.91
CA GLU A 266 -22.05 -12.21 -16.77
C GLU A 266 -22.00 -10.73 -16.33
N SER A 267 -23.13 -10.13 -15.90
CA SER A 267 -23.23 -8.69 -15.58
C SER A 267 -22.28 -8.24 -14.48
N ALA A 268 -22.05 -9.08 -13.47
CA ALA A 268 -21.11 -8.78 -12.38
C ALA A 268 -19.65 -8.67 -12.85
N VAL A 269 -19.31 -9.27 -13.99
CA VAL A 269 -17.95 -9.37 -14.51
C VAL A 269 -17.74 -8.45 -15.72
N THR A 270 -18.69 -8.43 -16.65
CA THR A 270 -18.62 -7.70 -17.92
C THR A 270 -19.32 -6.34 -17.87
N GLY A 271 -20.26 -6.15 -16.94
CA GLY A 271 -21.12 -4.96 -16.88
C GLY A 271 -22.30 -4.99 -17.87
N GLU A 272 -22.39 -5.98 -18.76
CA GLU A 272 -23.51 -6.10 -19.69
C GLU A 272 -24.68 -6.85 -19.04
N SER A 273 -25.87 -6.25 -19.02
CA SER A 273 -27.05 -6.82 -18.33
C SER A 273 -27.77 -7.92 -19.11
N ARG A 274 -27.38 -8.20 -20.35
CA ARG A 274 -28.05 -9.22 -21.18
C ARG A 274 -27.43 -10.59 -20.93
N GLY A 275 -28.23 -11.53 -20.42
CA GLY A 275 -27.82 -12.92 -20.27
C GLY A 275 -27.36 -13.52 -21.61
N ILE A 276 -26.24 -14.25 -21.57
CA ILE A 276 -25.62 -14.86 -22.76
C ILE A 276 -25.96 -16.34 -22.77
N LYS A 277 -26.55 -16.82 -23.87
CA LYS A 277 -26.76 -18.26 -24.07
C LYS A 277 -25.43 -18.95 -24.25
N LYS A 278 -25.20 -20.02 -23.49
CA LYS A 278 -24.00 -20.84 -23.54
C LYS A 278 -24.38 -22.30 -23.67
N GLN A 279 -23.68 -23.01 -24.54
CA GLN A 279 -23.86 -24.43 -24.81
C GLN A 279 -22.53 -25.18 -24.66
N ALA A 280 -22.55 -26.49 -24.89
CA ALA A 280 -21.33 -27.30 -24.85
C ALA A 280 -20.22 -26.71 -25.75
N ASN A 281 -18.98 -26.74 -25.25
CA ASN A 281 -17.77 -26.10 -25.77
C ASN A 281 -17.65 -24.58 -25.59
N ASP A 282 -18.67 -23.89 -25.06
CA ASP A 282 -18.54 -22.46 -24.73
C ASP A 282 -17.78 -22.26 -23.40
N LYS A 283 -17.11 -21.11 -23.30
CA LYS A 283 -16.39 -20.69 -22.09
C LYS A 283 -17.31 -19.99 -21.10
N VAL A 284 -17.09 -20.28 -19.82
CA VAL A 284 -17.73 -19.62 -18.68
C VAL A 284 -16.68 -18.97 -17.78
N ILE A 285 -17.05 -17.87 -17.15
CA ILE A 285 -16.17 -17.04 -16.32
C ILE A 285 -16.58 -17.18 -14.85
N GLY A 286 -15.61 -17.42 -13.97
CA GLY A 286 -15.82 -17.49 -12.53
C GLY A 286 -16.43 -16.19 -11.97
N GLY A 287 -17.40 -16.32 -11.06
CA GLY A 287 -18.16 -15.21 -10.48
C GLY A 287 -19.44 -14.83 -11.24
N SER A 288 -19.66 -15.36 -12.45
CA SER A 288 -20.93 -15.23 -13.18
C SER A 288 -22.04 -16.05 -12.54
N ILE A 289 -23.30 -15.75 -12.79
CA ILE A 289 -24.44 -16.51 -12.24
C ILE A 289 -25.00 -17.44 -13.30
N ASN A 290 -25.14 -18.72 -12.96
CA ASN A 290 -25.82 -19.68 -13.82
C ASN A 290 -27.34 -19.42 -13.77
N GLY A 291 -27.97 -19.20 -14.91
CA GLY A 291 -29.42 -19.03 -15.01
C GLY A 291 -30.14 -20.36 -15.00
N ASP A 292 -30.87 -20.65 -16.07
CA ASP A 292 -31.82 -21.77 -16.12
C ASP A 292 -31.18 -23.02 -16.75
N GLY A 293 -30.45 -23.80 -15.95
CA GLY A 293 -29.86 -25.06 -16.40
C GLY A 293 -28.91 -25.67 -15.39
N THR A 294 -28.66 -26.99 -15.48
CA THR A 294 -27.54 -27.63 -14.80
C THR A 294 -26.47 -27.94 -15.83
N ILE A 295 -25.27 -27.44 -15.61
CA ILE A 295 -24.15 -27.62 -16.52
C ILE A 295 -23.01 -28.38 -15.84
N GLU A 296 -22.29 -29.15 -16.64
CA GLU A 296 -21.02 -29.76 -16.27
C GLU A 296 -19.90 -28.97 -16.94
N ILE A 297 -18.96 -28.45 -16.17
CA ILE A 297 -17.85 -27.64 -16.68
C ILE A 297 -16.51 -28.33 -16.41
N GLU A 298 -15.59 -28.22 -17.36
CA GLU A 298 -14.17 -28.54 -17.14
C GLU A 298 -13.45 -27.27 -16.72
N VAL A 299 -12.71 -27.35 -15.63
CA VAL A 299 -11.97 -26.23 -15.07
C VAL A 299 -10.77 -25.90 -15.95
N THR A 300 -10.71 -24.68 -16.48
CA THR A 300 -9.59 -24.21 -17.31
C THR A 300 -8.67 -23.23 -16.59
N GLY A 301 -9.05 -22.75 -15.42
CA GLY A 301 -8.22 -21.88 -14.59
C GLY A 301 -8.77 -21.77 -13.17
N THR A 302 -7.95 -22.08 -12.19
CA THR A 302 -8.28 -21.96 -10.75
C THR A 302 -7.38 -20.94 -10.06
N GLY A 303 -7.83 -20.46 -8.91
CA GLY A 303 -7.02 -19.61 -8.03
C GLY A 303 -6.43 -18.42 -8.78
N GLU A 304 -5.10 -18.32 -8.80
CA GLU A 304 -4.31 -17.21 -9.34
C GLU A 304 -4.39 -17.04 -10.88
N ASN A 305 -4.73 -18.10 -11.61
CA ASN A 305 -4.77 -18.07 -13.08
C ASN A 305 -6.12 -17.65 -13.67
N GLY A 306 -7.19 -17.70 -12.85
CA GLY A 306 -8.54 -17.35 -13.25
C GLY A 306 -8.72 -15.85 -13.55
N TYR A 307 -9.72 -15.53 -14.36
CA TYR A 307 -10.07 -14.17 -14.78
C TYR A 307 -10.27 -13.25 -13.57
N LEU A 308 -11.06 -13.69 -12.59
CA LEU A 308 -11.34 -12.89 -11.39
C LEU A 308 -10.07 -12.65 -10.57
N ALA A 309 -9.16 -13.62 -10.47
CA ALA A 309 -7.89 -13.43 -9.75
C ALA A 309 -6.95 -12.47 -10.47
N LYS A 310 -6.88 -12.53 -11.81
CA LYS A 310 -6.15 -11.53 -12.61
C LYS A 310 -6.76 -10.14 -12.45
N VAL A 311 -8.09 -10.03 -12.43
CA VAL A 311 -8.78 -8.77 -12.14
C VAL A 311 -8.46 -8.30 -10.72
N MET A 312 -8.49 -9.18 -9.72
CA MET A 312 -8.11 -8.86 -8.35
C MET A 312 -6.65 -8.43 -8.25
N GLU A 313 -5.73 -9.08 -8.96
CA GLU A 313 -4.32 -8.71 -9.00
C GLU A 313 -4.12 -7.35 -9.66
N MET A 314 -4.81 -7.08 -10.78
CA MET A 314 -4.80 -5.77 -11.43
C MET A 314 -5.38 -4.68 -10.52
N VAL A 315 -6.50 -4.96 -9.83
CA VAL A 315 -7.10 -4.03 -8.85
C VAL A 315 -6.15 -3.82 -7.67
N ARG A 316 -5.51 -4.87 -7.16
CA ARG A 316 -4.53 -4.78 -6.07
C ARG A 316 -3.31 -3.96 -6.49
N LYS A 317 -2.78 -4.19 -7.69
CA LYS A 317 -1.70 -3.40 -8.28
C LYS A 317 -2.11 -1.93 -8.42
N ALA A 318 -3.29 -1.66 -8.96
CA ALA A 318 -3.82 -0.30 -9.11
C ALA A 318 -4.10 0.39 -7.76
N GLN A 319 -4.48 -0.35 -6.72
CA GLN A 319 -4.67 0.19 -5.36
C GLN A 319 -3.35 0.38 -4.60
N GLY A 320 -2.32 -0.40 -4.94
CA GLY A 320 -0.97 -0.27 -4.39
C GLY A 320 -0.17 0.87 -5.00
N GLU A 321 -0.67 1.50 -6.08
CA GLU A 321 -0.05 2.68 -6.66
C GLU A 321 -0.24 3.90 -5.76
N LYS A 322 0.88 4.56 -5.45
CA LYS A 322 0.91 5.81 -4.71
C LYS A 322 0.30 6.95 -5.51
N SER A 323 -0.23 7.93 -4.78
CA SER A 323 -0.71 9.15 -5.43
C SER A 323 0.44 10.02 -5.92
N LYS A 324 0.19 10.91 -6.89
CA LYS A 324 1.21 11.87 -7.35
C LYS A 324 1.65 12.78 -6.20
N LEU A 325 0.72 13.26 -5.37
CA LEU A 325 1.05 14.08 -4.21
C LEU A 325 1.84 13.32 -3.14
N GLU A 326 1.52 12.04 -2.88
CA GLU A 326 2.32 11.18 -1.99
C GLU A 326 3.77 11.07 -2.50
N SER A 327 3.96 10.82 -3.80
CA SER A 327 5.29 10.75 -4.41
C SER A 327 6.07 12.08 -4.34
N LEU A 328 5.36 13.21 -4.45
CA LEU A 328 5.95 14.54 -4.32
C LEU A 328 6.37 14.80 -2.88
N SER A 329 5.56 14.40 -1.90
CA SER A 329 5.93 14.47 -0.47
C SER A 329 7.17 13.65 -0.15
N ASP A 330 7.26 12.42 -0.67
CA ASP A 330 8.45 11.57 -0.53
C ASP A 330 9.71 12.24 -1.12
N LYS A 331 9.56 12.91 -2.27
CA LYS A 331 10.66 13.66 -2.90
C LYS A 331 11.10 14.86 -2.06
N VAL A 332 10.15 15.60 -1.48
CA VAL A 332 10.45 16.73 -0.59
C VAL A 332 11.12 16.22 0.69
N ALA A 333 10.62 15.15 1.31
CA ALA A 333 11.22 14.52 2.48
C ALA A 333 12.66 14.08 2.22
N LYS A 334 12.92 13.49 1.05
CA LYS A 334 14.27 13.11 0.61
C LYS A 334 15.21 14.30 0.48
N TRP A 335 14.76 15.39 -0.13
CA TRP A 335 15.56 16.63 -0.22
C TRP A 335 15.81 17.23 1.16
N LEU A 336 14.79 17.25 2.01
CA LEU A 336 14.88 17.77 3.36
C LEU A 336 15.91 16.98 4.19
N PHE A 337 15.96 15.65 4.03
CA PHE A 337 17.01 14.83 4.64
C PHE A 337 18.42 15.29 4.26
N TYR A 338 18.70 15.48 2.97
CA TYR A 338 20.03 15.90 2.54
C TYR A 338 20.38 17.31 3.02
N VAL A 339 19.41 18.23 2.99
CA VAL A 339 19.61 19.59 3.50
C VAL A 339 19.89 19.56 5.00
N ALA A 340 19.10 18.82 5.77
CA ALA A 340 19.29 18.66 7.22
C ALA A 340 20.66 18.07 7.55
N LEU A 341 21.08 17.02 6.83
CA LEU A 341 22.38 16.39 7.01
C LEU A 341 23.53 17.37 6.76
N ILE A 342 23.50 18.09 5.63
CA ILE A 342 24.54 19.05 5.27
C ILE A 342 24.58 20.20 6.28
N VAL A 343 23.43 20.79 6.62
CA VAL A 343 23.36 21.92 7.57
C VAL A 343 23.79 21.48 8.96
N GLY A 344 23.42 20.28 9.42
CA GLY A 344 23.86 19.77 10.72
C GLY A 344 25.36 19.52 10.79
N ILE A 345 25.96 18.96 9.73
CA ILE A 345 27.42 18.79 9.65
C ILE A 345 28.13 20.15 9.60
N LEU A 346 27.62 21.10 8.82
CA LEU A 346 28.20 22.45 8.77
C LEU A 346 28.09 23.16 10.12
N ALA A 347 26.96 23.03 10.82
CA ALA A 347 26.79 23.54 12.17
C ALA A 347 27.80 22.90 13.12
N PHE A 348 27.95 21.58 13.10
CA PHE A 348 28.95 20.87 13.91
C PHE A 348 30.35 21.42 13.68
N ILE A 349 30.79 21.51 12.41
CA ILE A 349 32.13 21.99 12.06
C ILE A 349 32.32 23.44 12.51
N ALA A 350 31.37 24.33 12.23
CA ALA A 350 31.47 25.74 12.60
C ALA A 350 31.60 25.92 14.12
N TRP A 351 30.72 25.27 14.90
CA TRP A 351 30.71 25.38 16.35
C TRP A 351 31.90 24.66 17.02
N LEU A 352 32.48 23.65 16.37
CA LEU A 352 33.70 23.00 16.83
C LEU A 352 34.90 23.96 16.81
N PHE A 353 34.95 24.89 15.85
CA PHE A 353 36.02 25.90 15.77
C PHE A 353 35.76 27.13 16.65
N LEU A 354 34.50 27.45 16.93
CA LEU A 354 34.09 28.63 17.71
C LEU A 354 34.06 28.40 19.23
N THR A 355 33.70 27.19 19.64
CA THR A 355 33.46 26.83 21.05
C THR A 355 34.20 25.54 21.40
N ASP A 356 33.49 24.46 21.71
CA ASP A 356 34.02 23.19 22.16
C ASP A 356 33.18 22.02 21.60
N LEU A 357 33.68 20.79 21.77
CA LEU A 357 33.03 19.58 21.27
C LEU A 357 31.60 19.40 21.83
N PRO A 358 31.32 19.61 23.14
CA PRO A 358 29.97 19.51 23.70
C PRO A 358 28.96 20.47 23.06
N ASN A 359 29.30 21.75 22.89
CA ASN A 359 28.40 22.72 22.26
C ASN A 359 28.23 22.42 20.76
N ALA A 360 29.28 22.00 20.06
CA ALA A 360 29.20 21.65 18.65
C ALA A 360 28.24 20.48 18.39
N LEU A 361 28.31 19.44 19.23
CA LEU A 361 27.40 18.30 19.18
C LEU A 361 25.97 18.72 19.54
N GLU A 362 25.77 19.53 20.58
CA GLU A 362 24.45 20.08 20.97
C GLU A 362 23.76 20.77 19.79
N ARG A 363 24.48 21.64 19.08
CA ARG A 363 23.96 22.38 17.91
C ARG A 363 23.63 21.46 16.76
N MET A 364 24.46 20.46 16.49
CA MET A 364 24.21 19.45 15.46
C MET A 364 22.94 18.64 15.77
N VAL A 365 22.81 18.14 17.00
CA VAL A 365 21.63 17.38 17.47
C VAL A 365 20.37 18.23 17.30
N THR A 366 20.43 19.50 17.73
CA THR A 366 19.32 20.46 17.63
C THR A 366 18.86 20.63 16.18
N VAL A 367 19.78 20.79 15.23
CA VAL A 367 19.45 20.90 13.80
C VAL A 367 18.72 19.65 13.30
N PHE A 368 19.21 18.45 13.65
CA PHE A 368 18.57 17.21 13.22
C PHE A 368 17.19 17.00 13.82
N ILE A 369 16.99 17.34 15.10
CA ILE A 369 15.68 17.26 15.76
C ILE A 369 14.68 18.22 15.11
N ILE A 370 15.06 19.49 14.91
CA ILE A 370 14.19 20.51 14.32
C ILE A 370 13.84 20.19 12.87
N ALA A 371 14.75 19.58 12.13
CA ALA A 371 14.53 19.23 10.74
C ALA A 371 13.53 18.07 10.53
N CYS A 372 13.10 17.35 11.57
CA CYS A 372 12.20 16.20 11.41
C CYS A 372 10.82 16.61 10.85
N PRO A 373 10.45 16.24 9.60
CA PRO A 373 9.27 16.76 8.93
C PRO A 373 8.05 15.86 9.17
N HIS A 374 7.68 15.66 10.44
CA HIS A 374 6.64 14.68 10.78
C HIS A 374 5.28 14.99 10.13
N ALA A 375 4.85 16.25 10.17
CA ALA A 375 3.57 16.66 9.59
C ALA A 375 3.52 16.48 8.06
N LEU A 376 4.65 16.59 7.38
CA LEU A 376 4.71 16.58 5.91
C LEU A 376 4.34 15.23 5.30
N GLY A 377 4.87 14.13 5.85
CA GLY A 377 4.57 12.80 5.30
C GLY A 377 3.22 12.25 5.74
N LEU A 378 2.63 12.78 6.82
CA LEU A 378 1.31 12.36 7.30
C LEU A 378 0.14 13.12 6.70
N ALA A 379 0.34 14.38 6.31
CA ALA A 379 -0.75 15.25 5.88
C ALA A 379 -1.50 14.68 4.67
N ILE A 380 -0.78 14.19 3.66
CA ILE A 380 -1.37 13.75 2.38
C ILE A 380 -2.13 12.42 2.55
N PRO A 381 -1.55 11.34 3.08
CA PRO A 381 -2.28 10.09 3.28
C PRO A 381 -3.52 10.27 4.16
N LEU A 382 -3.42 11.12 5.20
CA LEU A 382 -4.55 11.40 6.08
C LEU A 382 -5.69 12.13 5.36
N VAL A 383 -5.38 13.18 4.59
CA VAL A 383 -6.39 13.91 3.80
C VAL A 383 -7.03 12.99 2.76
N VAL A 384 -6.24 12.16 2.07
CA VAL A 384 -6.75 11.19 1.08
C VAL A 384 -7.65 10.15 1.75
N ALA A 385 -7.23 9.56 2.87
CA ALA A 385 -8.02 8.58 3.62
C ALA A 385 -9.34 9.19 4.15
N ARG A 386 -9.29 10.40 4.71
CA ARG A 386 -10.48 11.10 5.21
C ARG A 386 -11.43 11.50 4.09
N SER A 387 -10.91 12.01 2.98
CA SER A 387 -11.71 12.37 1.80
C SER A 387 -12.38 11.14 1.20
N THR A 388 -11.66 10.01 1.14
CA THR A 388 -12.20 8.72 0.70
C THR A 388 -13.33 8.23 1.61
N SER A 389 -13.17 8.34 2.94
CA SER A 389 -14.20 7.99 3.90
C SER A 389 -15.46 8.87 3.76
N ILE A 390 -15.28 10.18 3.53
CA ILE A 390 -16.39 11.12 3.30
C ILE A 390 -17.10 10.78 1.98
N ALA A 391 -16.35 10.54 0.90
CA ALA A 391 -16.90 10.15 -0.40
C ALA A 391 -17.74 8.88 -0.29
N ALA A 392 -17.21 7.84 0.37
CA ALA A 392 -17.92 6.57 0.56
C ALA A 392 -19.24 6.73 1.33
N LYS A 393 -19.27 7.58 2.37
CA LYS A 393 -20.50 7.89 3.12
C LYS A 393 -21.58 8.56 2.27
N ASN A 394 -21.19 9.22 1.18
CA ASN A 394 -22.09 9.88 0.23
C ASN A 394 -22.32 9.03 -1.04
N GLY A 395 -21.98 7.74 -1.03
CA GLY A 395 -22.21 6.84 -2.16
C GLY A 395 -21.18 6.95 -3.30
N LEU A 396 -20.08 7.68 -3.11
CA LEU A 396 -18.99 7.80 -4.08
C LEU A 396 -17.89 6.79 -3.74
N LEU A 397 -17.74 5.77 -4.59
CA LEU A 397 -16.72 4.73 -4.42
C LEU A 397 -15.48 5.07 -5.26
N LEU A 398 -14.39 5.43 -4.59
CA LEU A 398 -13.12 5.74 -5.23
C LEU A 398 -12.27 4.48 -5.37
N LYS A 399 -12.05 4.02 -6.61
CA LYS A 399 -11.17 2.87 -6.89
C LYS A 399 -9.68 3.23 -6.85
N ASN A 400 -9.33 4.45 -7.23
CA ASN A 400 -7.94 4.92 -7.34
C ASN A 400 -7.79 6.25 -6.59
N ARG A 401 -6.76 6.34 -5.73
CA ARG A 401 -6.45 7.57 -4.96
C ARG A 401 -6.10 8.75 -5.88
N ASN A 402 -5.45 8.49 -7.00
CA ASN A 402 -5.14 9.50 -8.03
C ASN A 402 -6.40 10.09 -8.67
N ALA A 403 -7.52 9.35 -8.70
CA ALA A 403 -8.76 9.86 -9.27
C ALA A 403 -9.31 11.04 -8.48
N LEU A 404 -9.10 11.08 -7.16
CA LEU A 404 -9.53 12.19 -6.32
C LEU A 404 -8.73 13.47 -6.61
N GLU A 405 -7.42 13.32 -6.87
CA GLU A 405 -6.55 14.45 -7.24
C GLU A 405 -6.90 14.99 -8.62
N GLN A 406 -7.04 14.09 -9.60
CA GLN A 406 -7.35 14.46 -10.98
C GLN A 406 -8.75 15.03 -11.15
N ALA A 407 -9.72 14.63 -10.30
CA ALA A 407 -11.09 15.11 -10.37
C ALA A 407 -11.19 16.64 -10.26
N ASN A 408 -10.28 17.29 -9.52
CA ASN A 408 -10.24 18.74 -9.40
C ASN A 408 -9.80 19.44 -10.71
N ASP A 409 -9.02 18.75 -11.54
CA ASP A 409 -8.46 19.28 -12.78
C ASP A 409 -9.31 18.87 -14.01
N LEU A 410 -10.49 18.28 -13.80
CA LEU A 410 -11.39 17.89 -14.89
C LEU A 410 -12.21 19.08 -15.39
N ASP A 411 -12.03 19.44 -16.66
CA ASP A 411 -12.83 20.49 -17.32
C ASP A 411 -14.08 19.96 -18.03
N VAL A 412 -14.07 18.68 -18.43
CA VAL A 412 -15.10 18.07 -19.27
C VAL A 412 -15.52 16.72 -18.72
N ILE A 413 -16.83 16.52 -18.58
CA ILE A 413 -17.43 15.23 -18.20
C ILE A 413 -18.20 14.70 -19.41
N MET A 414 -17.77 13.56 -19.94
CA MET A 414 -18.50 12.82 -20.96
C MET A 414 -19.26 11.69 -20.28
N LEU A 415 -20.58 11.69 -20.41
CA LEU A 415 -21.46 10.71 -19.80
C LEU A 415 -21.93 9.72 -20.86
N ASP A 416 -21.81 8.42 -20.57
CA ASP A 416 -22.49 7.42 -21.38
C ASP A 416 -24.01 7.56 -21.21
N LYS A 417 -24.77 7.24 -22.25
CA LYS A 417 -26.23 7.35 -22.18
C LYS A 417 -26.81 6.18 -21.40
N THR A 418 -26.52 4.96 -21.85
CA THR A 418 -27.25 3.77 -21.41
C THR A 418 -26.72 3.28 -20.06
N GLY A 419 -27.59 3.16 -19.06
CA GLY A 419 -27.18 2.68 -17.72
C GLY A 419 -26.44 3.70 -16.85
N THR A 420 -26.06 4.86 -17.40
CA THR A 420 -25.57 6.02 -16.63
C THR A 420 -26.63 7.12 -16.57
N LEU A 421 -27.11 7.61 -17.71
CA LEU A 421 -28.20 8.59 -17.77
C LEU A 421 -29.59 7.93 -17.77
N THR A 422 -29.68 6.68 -18.24
CA THR A 422 -30.92 5.90 -18.27
C THR A 422 -30.94 4.82 -17.20
N GLU A 423 -32.14 4.40 -16.80
CA GLU A 423 -32.33 3.33 -15.80
C GLU A 423 -31.86 1.93 -16.25
N GLY A 424 -31.41 1.78 -17.50
CA GLY A 424 -30.95 0.49 -18.05
C GLY A 424 -32.06 -0.56 -18.24
N LYS A 425 -33.33 -0.18 -18.02
CA LYS A 425 -34.48 -1.07 -18.16
C LYS A 425 -35.25 -0.73 -19.43
N PHE A 426 -35.49 -1.74 -20.26
CA PHE A 426 -36.41 -1.60 -21.39
C PHE A 426 -37.84 -1.54 -20.85
N THR A 427 -38.57 -0.49 -21.28
CA THR A 427 -39.98 -0.29 -20.94
C THR A 427 -40.74 0.06 -22.20
N VAL A 428 -41.99 -0.40 -22.29
CA VAL A 428 -42.91 0.01 -23.35
C VAL A 428 -43.35 1.44 -23.05
N THR A 429 -42.88 2.40 -23.85
CA THR A 429 -43.21 3.82 -23.68
C THR A 429 -44.51 4.22 -24.35
N GLY A 430 -44.99 3.43 -25.31
CA GLY A 430 -46.23 3.69 -26.03
C GLY A 430 -46.61 2.51 -26.92
N VAL A 431 -47.90 2.42 -27.21
CA VAL A 431 -48.48 1.51 -28.20
C VAL A 431 -49.25 2.37 -29.17
N GLU A 432 -48.93 2.26 -30.46
CA GLU A 432 -49.63 2.98 -31.52
C GLU A 432 -50.38 1.94 -32.36
N VAL A 433 -51.70 1.94 -32.25
CA VAL A 433 -52.57 1.01 -32.99
C VAL A 433 -52.94 1.69 -34.31
N LEU A 434 -52.63 1.04 -35.43
CA LEU A 434 -52.81 1.58 -36.78
C LEU A 434 -54.21 1.30 -37.37
N ASP A 435 -55.05 0.58 -36.65
CA ASP A 435 -56.40 0.17 -37.07
C ASP A 435 -57.44 0.65 -36.04
N ASP A 436 -58.40 1.44 -36.50
CA ASP A 436 -59.47 2.03 -35.67
C ASP A 436 -60.40 0.97 -35.07
N ALA A 437 -60.34 -0.28 -35.54
CA ALA A 437 -61.15 -1.39 -35.02
C ALA A 437 -60.74 -1.89 -33.61
N PHE A 438 -59.54 -1.52 -33.15
CA PHE A 438 -58.95 -2.02 -31.90
C PHE A 438 -58.61 -0.92 -30.88
N ASN A 439 -59.21 0.26 -31.02
CA ASN A 439 -59.05 1.39 -30.09
C ASN A 439 -60.08 1.34 -28.94
#